data_AF-A0A3P8LY37-F1
#
_entry.id   AF-A0A3P8LY37-F1
#
_cell.length_a   1.000
_cell.length_b   1.000
_cell.length_c   1.000
_cell.angle_alpha   90.00
_cell.angle_beta   90.00
_cell.angle_gamma   90.00
#
_symmetry.space_group_name_H-M   'P 1'
#
loop_
_entity.id
_entity.type
_entity.pdbx_description
1 polymer ?
#
loop_
_entity_poly.entity_id
_entity_poly.type
_entity_poly.pdbx_seq_one_letter_code
_entity_poly.pdbx_strand_id
1 'polypeptide(L)'
;MLSEADKGTESGLENWCLYVLSGISVELKKVDQLTKLSFLSSKILYPAVDYSSERGLINELEAKVLKKAVEKGTIKAGDLSDVLPELKSAQITYQIGKLIERGMLQPVEEGARTYTAKFSNSFLIRGVITTLRAEGFIPNL
;
A
#
# COMPACT_ATOMS: atom_id res chain seq x y z
N MET A 1 0.11 -21.82 -26.02
CA MET A 1 -0.18 -20.63 -26.85
C MET A 1 1.05 -20.20 -27.65
N LEU A 2 2.22 -19.99 -27.04
CA LEU A 2 3.46 -19.72 -27.80
C LEU A 2 3.79 -20.84 -28.81
N SER A 3 3.69 -22.10 -28.36
CA SER A 3 3.87 -23.29 -29.20
C SER A 3 2.95 -23.38 -30.43
N GLU A 4 1.82 -22.67 -30.43
CA GLU A 4 0.90 -22.61 -31.58
C GLU A 4 1.29 -21.50 -32.56
N ALA A 5 1.83 -20.39 -32.06
CA ALA A 5 2.43 -19.36 -32.91
C ALA A 5 3.70 -19.85 -33.61
N ASP A 6 4.49 -20.71 -32.95
CA ASP A 6 5.72 -21.29 -33.52
C ASP A 6 5.48 -22.13 -34.79
N LYS A 7 4.23 -22.54 -35.04
CA LYS A 7 3.83 -23.22 -36.29
C LYS A 7 3.79 -22.26 -37.50
N GLY A 8 3.90 -20.95 -37.30
CA GLY A 8 3.93 -19.93 -38.34
C GLY A 8 2.60 -19.71 -39.08
N THR A 9 1.50 -20.29 -38.59
CA THR A 9 0.17 -20.10 -39.18
C THR A 9 -0.38 -18.73 -38.81
N GLU A 10 -1.14 -18.11 -39.72
CA GLU A 10 -1.80 -16.82 -39.49
C GLU A 10 -2.65 -16.84 -38.21
N SER A 11 -3.48 -17.87 -38.04
CA SER A 11 -4.31 -18.05 -36.84
C SER A 11 -3.47 -18.25 -35.56
N GLY A 12 -2.36 -18.98 -35.64
CA GLY A 12 -1.45 -19.16 -34.50
C GLY A 12 -0.81 -17.86 -34.05
N LEU A 13 -0.33 -17.05 -35.01
CA LEU A 13 0.24 -15.72 -34.75
C LEU A 13 -0.80 -14.75 -34.19
N GLU A 14 -2.00 -14.72 -34.77
CA GLU A 14 -3.10 -13.86 -34.31
C GLU A 14 -3.51 -14.20 -32.86
N ASN A 15 -3.74 -15.49 -32.56
CA ASN A 15 -4.09 -15.94 -31.22
C ASN A 15 -3.03 -15.58 -30.19
N TRP A 16 -1.75 -15.66 -30.57
CA TRP A 16 -0.65 -15.24 -29.70
C TRP A 16 -0.62 -13.73 -29.48
N CYS A 17 -0.80 -12.93 -30.52
CA CYS A 17 -0.91 -11.48 -30.40
C CYS A 17 -2.06 -11.08 -29.47
N LEU A 18 -3.25 -11.69 -29.64
CA LEU A 18 -4.40 -11.44 -28.77
C LEU A 18 -4.13 -11.82 -27.32
N TYR A 19 -3.49 -12.96 -27.07
CA TYR A 19 -3.10 -13.37 -25.72
C TYR A 19 -2.14 -12.37 -25.06
N VAL A 20 -1.09 -11.96 -25.76
CA VAL A 20 -0.10 -11.01 -25.23
C VAL A 20 -0.74 -9.64 -24.97
N LEU A 21 -1.47 -9.10 -25.95
CA LEU A 21 -2.10 -7.78 -25.84
C LEU A 21 -3.18 -7.74 -24.75
N SER A 22 -3.97 -8.81 -24.62
CA SER A 22 -4.95 -8.92 -23.53
C SER A 22 -4.28 -9.01 -22.17
N GLY A 23 -3.19 -9.76 -22.03
CA GLY A 23 -2.37 -9.80 -20.83
C GLY A 23 -1.82 -8.44 -20.44
N ILE A 24 -1.20 -7.72 -21.38
CA ILE A 24 -0.71 -6.35 -21.15
C ILE A 24 -1.85 -5.41 -20.76
N SER A 25 -3.01 -5.49 -21.43
CA SER A 25 -4.17 -4.67 -21.09
C SER A 25 -4.65 -4.92 -19.65
N VAL A 26 -4.67 -6.18 -19.22
CA VAL A 26 -5.04 -6.56 -17.84
C VAL A 26 -4.04 -6.00 -16.83
N GLU A 27 -2.74 -6.15 -17.07
CA GLU A 27 -1.71 -5.64 -16.16
C GLU A 27 -1.70 -4.11 -16.10
N LEU A 28 -1.92 -3.41 -17.22
CA LEU A 28 -2.08 -1.95 -17.22
C LEU A 28 -3.29 -1.49 -16.42
N LYS A 29 -4.42 -2.20 -16.51
CA LYS A 29 -5.62 -1.90 -15.72
C LYS A 29 -5.37 -2.07 -14.22
N LYS A 30 -4.58 -3.06 -13.81
CA LYS A 30 -4.16 -3.21 -12.41
C LYS A 30 -3.33 -2.01 -11.96
N VAL A 31 -2.32 -1.61 -12.74
CA VAL A 31 -1.52 -0.43 -12.39
C VAL A 31 -2.40 0.81 -12.26
N ASP A 32 -3.34 1.05 -13.19
CA ASP A 32 -4.31 2.15 -13.12
C ASP A 32 -5.23 2.09 -11.89
N GLN A 33 -5.55 0.90 -11.37
CA GLN A 33 -6.29 0.79 -10.12
C GLN A 33 -5.45 1.20 -8.91
N LEU A 34 -4.16 0.83 -8.87
CA LEU A 34 -3.27 1.17 -7.77
C LEU A 34 -2.91 2.66 -7.72
N THR A 35 -3.00 3.39 -8.84
CA THR A 35 -2.81 4.84 -8.84
C THR A 35 -4.01 5.60 -8.25
N LYS A 36 -5.18 4.95 -8.12
CA LYS A 36 -6.38 5.56 -7.52
C LYS A 36 -6.29 5.45 -6.00
N LEU A 37 -6.05 6.57 -5.34
CA LEU A 37 -5.90 6.63 -3.88
C LEU A 37 -7.09 6.01 -3.13
N SER A 38 -8.33 6.20 -3.60
CA SER A 38 -9.51 5.61 -2.98
C SER A 38 -9.50 4.09 -3.00
N PHE A 39 -9.11 3.49 -4.13
CA PHE A 39 -8.92 2.05 -4.26
C PHE A 39 -7.75 1.60 -3.39
N LEU A 40 -6.57 2.21 -3.55
CA LEU A 40 -5.37 1.84 -2.82
C LEU A 40 -5.58 1.88 -1.30
N SER A 41 -6.23 2.93 -0.78
CA SER A 41 -6.49 3.09 0.65
C SER A 41 -7.48 2.04 1.16
N SER A 42 -8.66 1.93 0.53
CA SER A 42 -9.73 1.06 1.02
C SER A 42 -9.47 -0.43 0.80
N LYS A 43 -8.82 -0.77 -0.31
CA LYS A 43 -8.60 -2.16 -0.72
C LYS A 43 -7.25 -2.71 -0.33
N ILE A 44 -6.22 -1.88 -0.14
CA ILE A 44 -4.86 -2.37 0.12
C ILE A 44 -4.32 -1.88 1.47
N LEU A 45 -4.25 -0.56 1.66
CA LEU A 45 -3.50 0.03 2.78
C LEU A 45 -4.22 -0.06 4.12
N TYR A 46 -5.53 0.21 4.20
CA TYR A 46 -6.27 0.02 5.45
C TYR A 46 -6.32 -1.45 5.86
N PRO A 47 -6.65 -2.41 4.97
CA PRO A 47 -6.60 -3.82 5.35
C PRO A 47 -5.18 -4.29 5.71
N ALA A 48 -4.12 -3.71 5.12
CA ALA A 48 -2.75 -4.01 5.52
C ALA A 48 -2.44 -3.57 6.96
N VAL A 49 -2.95 -2.39 7.38
CA VAL A 49 -2.85 -1.93 8.77
C VAL A 49 -3.63 -2.86 9.69
N ASP A 50 -4.85 -3.25 9.31
CA ASP A 50 -5.70 -4.15 10.10
C ASP A 50 -5.05 -5.53 10.26
N TYR A 51 -4.51 -6.09 9.18
CA TYR A 51 -3.77 -7.36 9.19
C TYR A 51 -2.63 -7.37 10.22
N SER A 52 -1.88 -6.26 10.31
CA SER A 52 -0.78 -6.09 11.25
C SER A 52 -1.25 -5.86 12.68
N SER A 53 -2.35 -5.14 12.86
CA SER A 53 -2.97 -4.89 14.17
C SER A 53 -3.54 -6.17 14.79
N GLU A 54 -4.27 -6.97 14.00
CA GLU A 54 -4.83 -8.27 14.41
C GLU A 54 -3.76 -9.27 14.87
N ARG A 55 -2.54 -9.12 14.35
CA ARG A 55 -1.37 -9.96 14.70
C ARG A 55 -0.51 -9.37 15.82
N GLY A 56 -0.92 -8.25 16.41
CA GLY A 56 -0.19 -7.58 17.48
C GLY A 56 1.16 -6.99 17.07
N LEU A 57 1.40 -6.78 15.77
CA LEU A 57 2.67 -6.19 15.28
C LEU A 57 2.72 -4.67 15.51
N ILE A 58 1.54 -4.05 15.53
CA ILE A 58 1.32 -2.64 15.80
C ILE A 58 0.21 -2.48 16.84
N ASN A 59 0.28 -1.44 17.65
CA ASN A 59 -0.76 -1.13 18.62
C ASN A 59 -1.87 -0.22 18.02
N GLU A 60 -2.93 0.02 18.79
CA GLU A 60 -4.08 0.82 18.34
C GLU A 60 -3.71 2.26 17.96
N LEU A 61 -2.81 2.91 18.73
CA LEU A 61 -2.33 4.27 18.44
C LEU A 61 -1.60 4.30 17.09
N GLU A 62 -0.71 3.35 16.86
CA GLU A 62 0.07 3.23 15.62
C GLU A 62 -0.86 2.99 14.43
N ALA A 63 -1.86 2.13 14.59
CA ALA A 63 -2.86 1.87 13.55
C ALA A 63 -3.66 3.16 13.21
N LYS A 64 -4.10 3.93 14.21
CA LYS A 64 -4.81 5.22 13.99
C LYS A 64 -3.94 6.21 13.21
N VAL A 65 -2.68 6.38 13.61
CA VAL A 65 -1.76 7.30 12.92
C VAL A 65 -1.48 6.86 11.49
N LEU A 66 -1.26 5.56 11.25
CA LEU A 66 -1.04 5.02 9.91
C LEU A 66 -2.25 5.20 9.00
N LYS A 67 -3.46 4.93 9.51
CA LYS A 67 -4.71 5.18 8.76
C LYS A 67 -4.89 6.66 8.43
N LYS A 68 -4.55 7.57 9.36
CA LYS A 68 -4.59 9.01 9.12
C LYS A 68 -3.57 9.46 8.06
N ALA A 69 -2.37 8.88 8.09
CA ALA A 69 -1.34 9.11 7.10
C ALA A 69 -1.75 8.66 5.70
N VAL A 70 -2.46 7.52 5.58
CA VAL A 70 -3.03 7.05 4.31
C VAL A 70 -4.14 7.98 3.82
N GLU A 71 -5.06 8.38 4.69
CA GLU A 71 -6.18 9.28 4.36
C GLU A 71 -5.68 10.61 3.77
N LYS A 72 -4.68 11.23 4.42
CA LYS A 72 -4.16 12.54 4.01
C LYS A 72 -3.00 12.46 3.01
N GLY A 73 -2.43 11.29 2.78
CA GLY A 73 -1.16 11.08 2.05
C GLY A 73 0.08 11.56 2.81
N THR A 74 -0.01 12.76 3.39
CA THR A 74 1.02 13.38 4.23
C THR A 74 0.39 13.99 5.47
N ILE A 75 1.04 13.83 6.63
CA ILE A 75 0.59 14.34 7.93
C ILE A 75 1.66 15.17 8.61
N LYS A 76 1.26 16.16 9.40
CA LYS A 76 2.07 16.83 10.43
C LYS A 76 1.47 16.58 11.81
N ALA A 77 2.19 16.94 12.87
CA ALA A 77 1.73 16.72 14.25
C ALA A 77 0.32 17.27 14.53
N GLY A 78 -0.01 18.46 13.99
CA GLY A 78 -1.35 19.05 14.16
C GLY A 78 -2.48 18.20 13.55
N ASP A 79 -2.19 17.43 12.50
CA ASP A 79 -3.17 16.57 11.83
C ASP A 79 -3.54 15.32 12.62
N LEU A 80 -2.84 15.04 13.72
CA LEU A 80 -3.09 13.88 14.58
C LEU A 80 -3.92 14.20 15.82
N SER A 81 -4.28 15.48 16.01
CA SER A 81 -5.01 15.93 17.20
C SER A 81 -6.44 15.37 17.26
N ASP A 82 -7.05 15.08 16.10
CA ASP A 82 -8.38 14.48 15.98
C ASP A 82 -8.36 12.97 16.24
N VAL A 83 -7.28 12.28 15.85
CA VAL A 83 -7.13 10.82 16.04
C VAL A 83 -6.46 10.43 17.35
N LEU A 84 -5.77 11.36 18.02
CA LEU A 84 -5.14 11.20 19.34
C LEU A 84 -5.56 12.33 20.32
N PRO A 85 -6.87 12.51 20.57
CA PRO A 85 -7.38 13.63 21.36
C PRO A 85 -6.90 13.64 22.81
N GLU A 86 -6.54 12.49 23.35
CA GLU A 86 -5.99 12.33 24.70
C GLU A 86 -4.53 12.83 24.85
N LEU A 87 -3.82 13.09 23.75
CA LEU A 87 -2.42 13.49 23.77
C LEU A 87 -2.23 14.98 23.56
N LYS A 88 -1.32 15.58 24.33
CA LYS A 88 -0.83 16.94 24.11
C LYS A 88 0.08 16.99 22.88
N SER A 89 0.24 18.16 22.26
CA SER A 89 1.07 18.34 21.05
C SER A 89 2.52 17.85 21.20
N ALA A 90 3.11 17.99 22.40
CA ALA A 90 4.43 17.46 22.69
C ALA A 90 4.47 15.92 22.68
N GLN A 91 3.43 15.27 23.22
CA GLN A 91 3.30 13.81 23.21
C GLN A 91 3.05 13.30 21.79
N ILE A 92 2.26 14.00 20.98
CA ILE A 92 2.05 13.64 19.56
C ILE A 92 3.39 13.68 18.81
N THR A 93 4.18 14.74 19.00
CA THR A 93 5.53 14.85 18.39
C THR A 93 6.42 13.68 18.81
N TYR A 94 6.37 13.30 20.09
CA TYR A 94 7.11 12.14 20.60
C TYR A 94 6.66 10.83 19.94
N GLN A 95 5.35 10.60 19.78
CA GLN A 95 4.82 9.40 19.12
C GLN A 95 5.22 9.33 17.64
N ILE A 96 5.21 10.47 16.93
CA ILE A 96 5.75 10.54 15.56
C ILE A 96 7.21 10.10 15.53
N GLY A 97 8.03 10.60 16.46
CA GLY A 97 9.44 10.19 16.59
C GLY A 97 9.58 8.68 16.77
N LYS A 98 8.78 8.08 17.67
CA LYS A 98 8.75 6.63 17.87
C LYS A 98 8.36 5.84 16.63
N LEU A 99 7.36 6.31 15.88
CA LEU A 99 6.94 5.68 14.63
C LEU A 99 8.02 5.77 13.53
N ILE A 100 8.79 6.87 13.49
CA ILE A 100 9.94 7.01 12.59
C ILE A 100 11.07 6.08 13.02
N GLU A 101 11.41 6.02 14.30
CA GLU A 101 12.41 5.10 14.86
C GLU A 101 12.06 3.63 14.54
N ARG A 102 10.79 3.26 14.64
CA ARG A 102 10.28 1.94 14.26
C ARG A 102 10.13 1.75 12.74
N GLY A 103 10.41 2.78 11.95
CA GLY A 103 10.37 2.77 10.49
C GLY A 103 8.97 2.66 9.88
N MET A 104 7.91 2.99 10.63
CA MET A 104 6.52 2.96 10.17
C MET A 104 6.10 4.28 9.50
N LEU A 105 6.74 5.39 9.90
CA LEU A 105 6.63 6.68 9.23
C LEU A 105 7.99 7.08 8.65
N GLN A 106 7.98 7.95 7.66
CA GLN A 106 9.16 8.62 7.13
C GLN A 106 8.84 10.08 6.80
N PRO A 107 9.80 11.01 6.95
CA PRO A 107 9.61 12.37 6.47
C PRO A 107 9.49 12.36 4.93
N VAL A 108 8.71 13.30 4.38
CA VAL A 108 8.52 13.38 2.92
C VAL A 108 9.81 13.76 2.18
N GLU A 109 10.68 14.51 2.84
CA GLU A 109 12.03 14.87 2.42
C GLU A 109 12.91 15.07 3.65
N GLU A 110 14.24 15.05 3.49
CA GLU A 110 15.16 15.15 4.62
C GLU A 110 14.96 16.45 5.41
N GLY A 111 14.80 16.34 6.73
CA GLY A 111 14.55 17.49 7.61
C GLY A 111 13.10 18.00 7.66
N ALA A 112 12.18 17.45 6.85
CA ALA A 112 10.79 17.87 6.86
C ALA A 112 10.05 17.52 8.16
N ARG A 113 9.07 18.36 8.50
CA ARG A 113 8.11 18.15 9.62
C ARG A 113 6.76 17.61 9.15
N THR A 114 6.77 16.98 7.99
CA THR A 114 5.65 16.34 7.32
C THR A 114 6.06 14.91 6.98
N TYR A 115 5.15 13.97 7.21
CA TYR A 115 5.46 12.54 7.25
C TYR A 115 4.45 11.75 6.43
N THR A 116 4.90 10.64 5.87
CA THR A 116 4.04 9.66 5.19
C THR A 116 4.26 8.27 5.77
N ALA A 117 3.28 7.38 5.58
CA ALA A 117 3.38 6.00 6.01
C ALA A 117 4.39 5.21 5.16
N LYS A 118 5.31 4.51 5.82
CA LYS A 118 6.33 3.69 5.18
C LYS A 118 5.91 2.21 5.19
N PHE A 119 5.04 1.84 4.26
CA PHE A 119 4.50 0.47 4.15
C PHE A 119 5.53 -0.59 3.76
N SER A 120 6.73 -0.21 3.32
CA SER A 120 7.86 -1.12 3.12
C SER A 120 8.45 -1.65 4.43
N ASN A 121 8.01 -1.14 5.57
CA ASN A 121 8.34 -1.64 6.90
C ASN A 121 7.95 -3.11 7.09
N SER A 122 8.78 -3.89 7.81
CA SER A 122 8.56 -5.32 8.06
C SER A 122 7.25 -5.66 8.77
N PHE A 123 6.75 -4.76 9.63
CA PHE A 123 5.47 -4.91 10.32
C PHE A 123 4.27 -4.75 9.38
N LEU A 124 4.40 -3.99 8.27
CA LEU A 124 3.29 -3.62 7.38
C LEU A 124 3.31 -4.36 6.04
N ILE A 125 4.50 -4.66 5.51
CA ILE A 125 4.66 -5.20 4.15
C ILE A 125 3.96 -6.56 3.97
N ARG A 126 3.88 -7.37 5.02
CA ARG A 126 3.16 -8.65 4.99
C ARG A 126 1.66 -8.45 4.81
N GLY A 127 1.09 -7.41 5.44
CA GLY A 127 -0.29 -7.01 5.21
C GLY A 127 -0.50 -6.60 3.76
N VAL A 128 0.36 -5.72 3.24
CA VAL A 128 0.29 -5.24 1.84
C VAL A 128 0.32 -6.41 0.84
N ILE A 129 1.27 -7.33 0.97
CA ILE A 129 1.38 -8.50 0.08
C ILE A 129 0.14 -9.39 0.18
N THR A 130 -0.37 -9.60 1.40
CA THR A 130 -1.57 -10.42 1.61
C THR A 130 -2.79 -9.80 0.93
N THR A 131 -2.98 -8.49 1.07
CA THR A 131 -4.12 -7.80 0.47
C THR A 131 -4.00 -7.67 -1.04
N LEU A 132 -2.81 -7.40 -1.58
CA LEU A 132 -2.56 -7.41 -3.03
C LEU A 132 -2.85 -8.78 -3.64
N ARG A 133 -2.52 -9.88 -2.95
CA ARG A 133 -2.89 -11.23 -3.40
C ARG A 133 -4.40 -11.44 -3.37
N ALA A 134 -5.07 -11.03 -2.29
CA ALA A 134 -6.52 -11.15 -2.15
C ALA A 134 -7.28 -10.38 -3.26
N GLU A 135 -6.76 -9.22 -3.66
CA GLU A 135 -7.32 -8.39 -4.73
C GLU A 135 -6.82 -8.79 -6.15
N GLY A 136 -6.09 -9.91 -6.28
CA GLY A 136 -5.70 -10.48 -7.59
C GLY A 136 -4.54 -9.76 -8.30
N PHE A 137 -3.79 -8.92 -7.59
CA PHE A 137 -2.59 -8.24 -8.11
C PHE A 137 -1.38 -9.16 -8.13
N ILE A 138 -1.34 -10.15 -7.24
CA ILE A 138 -0.27 -11.14 -7.16
C ILE A 138 -0.87 -12.50 -7.51
N PRO A 139 -0.29 -13.25 -8.48
CA PRO A 139 -0.73 -14.61 -8.77
C PRO A 139 -0.71 -15.50 -7.52
N ASN A 140 -1.67 -16.41 -7.42
CA ASN A 140 -1.58 -17.52 -6.48
C ASN A 140 -0.52 -18.49 -7.02
N LEU A 141 0.63 -18.54 -6.33
CA LEU A 141 1.68 -19.54 -6.56
C LEU A 141 1.22 -20.91 -6.08
#